data_AF-A0A3N6MTE5-F1
#
_entry.id   AF-A0A3N6MTE5-F1
#
_cell.length_a   1.000
_cell.length_b   1.000
_cell.length_c   1.000
_cell.angle_alpha   90.00
_cell.angle_beta   90.00
_cell.angle_gamma   90.00
#
_symmetry.space_group_name_H-M   'P 1'
#
loop_
_entity.id
_entity.type
_entity.pdbx_description
1 polymer ?
#
loop_
_entity_poly.entity_id
_entity_poly.type
_entity_poly.pdbx_seq_one_letter_code
_entity_poly.pdbx_strand_id
1 'polypeptide(L)' 'MRHADVAQIVHTIAVETNTPEETVARMYADTLDSYRADARIHDYLLLFAERKVRATLRGGNSNRH' A
#
# COMPACT_ATOMS: atom_id res chain seq x y z
N MET A 1 11.63 -4.31 -5.87
CA MET A 1 10.67 -5.43 -5.97
C MET A 1 10.35 -5.62 -7.44
N ARG A 2 10.53 -6.83 -7.99
CA ARG A 2 10.09 -7.12 -9.36
C ARG A 2 8.57 -7.10 -9.32
N HIS A 3 7.95 -6.06 -9.87
CA HIS A 3 6.55 -6.13 -10.25
C HIS A 3 6.48 -7.29 -11.24
N ALA A 4 5.98 -8.46 -10.81
CA ALA A 4 5.60 -9.47 -11.77
C ALA A 4 4.66 -8.78 -12.76
N ASP A 5 4.92 -8.98 -14.05
CA ASP A 5 4.19 -8.28 -15.09
C ASP A 5 2.70 -8.56 -14.89
N VAL A 6 1.90 -7.50 -14.71
CA VAL A 6 0.48 -7.64 -14.36
C VAL A 6 -0.24 -8.46 -15.42
N ALA A 7 0.19 -8.39 -16.68
CA ALA A 7 -0.35 -9.22 -17.75
C ALA A 7 -0.08 -10.72 -17.52
N GLN A 8 1.10 -11.08 -17.01
CA GLN A 8 1.43 -12.47 -16.69
C GLN A 8 0.57 -13.00 -15.53
N ILE A 9 0.31 -12.17 -14.51
CA ILE A 9 -0.57 -12.53 -13.39
C ILE A 9 -2.00 -12.75 -13.89
N VAL A 10 -2.53 -11.81 -14.67
CA VAL A 10 -3.88 -11.90 -15.25
C VAL A 10 -4.02 -13.14 -16.13
N HIS A 11 -3.04 -13.40 -17.01
CA HIS A 11 -3.04 -14.57 -17.87
C HIS A 11 -3.04 -15.88 -17.08
N THR A 12 -2.21 -15.98 -16.04
CA THR A 12 -2.14 -17.17 -15.18
C THR A 12 -3.49 -17.44 -14.51
N ILE A 13 -4.10 -16.41 -13.92
CA ILE A 13 -5.40 -16.52 -13.26
C ILE A 13 -6.49 -16.90 -14.26
N ALA A 14 -6.49 -16.32 -15.46
CA ALA A 14 -7.45 -16.64 -16.51
C ALA A 14 -7.40 -18.11 -16.93
N VAL A 15 -6.18 -18.65 -17.12
CA VAL A 15 -5.97 -20.06 -17.46
C VAL A 15 -6.41 -20.98 -16.31
N GLU A 16 -6.04 -20.66 -15.07
CA GLU A 16 -6.37 -21.48 -13.89
C GLU A 16 -7.87 -21.51 -13.58
N THR A 17 -8.56 -20.39 -13.80
CA THR A 17 -9.98 -20.24 -13.49
C THR A 17 -10.89 -20.48 -14.69
N ASN A 18 -10.32 -20.80 -15.85
CA ASN A 18 -11.03 -20.91 -17.14
C ASN A 18 -11.96 -19.70 -17.40
N THR A 19 -11.48 -18.51 -17.06
CA THR A 19 -12.22 -17.24 -17.15
C THR A 19 -11.54 -16.35 -18.19
N PRO A 20 -12.29 -15.56 -18.99
CA PRO A 20 -11.68 -14.66 -19.97
C PRO A 20 -10.71 -13.66 -19.34
N GLU A 21 -9.55 -13.47 -19.97
CA GLU A 21 -8.51 -12.54 -19.50
C GLU A 21 -9.02 -11.11 -19.30
N GLU A 22 -9.90 -10.61 -20.18
CA GLU A 22 -10.49 -9.29 -20.04
C GLU A 22 -11.29 -9.15 -18.73
N THR A 23 -12.00 -10.21 -18.35
CA THR A 23 -12.80 -10.23 -17.12
C THR A 23 -11.88 -10.28 -15.89
N VAL A 24 -10.85 -11.10 -15.94
CA VAL A 24 -9.84 -11.19 -14.87
C VAL A 24 -9.06 -9.89 -14.72
N ALA A 25 -8.70 -9.22 -15.83
CA ALA A 25 -8.02 -7.93 -15.83
C ALA A 25 -8.86 -6.85 -15.15
N ARG A 26 -10.16 -6.80 -15.47
CA ARG A 26 -11.09 -5.85 -14.86
C ARG A 26 -11.25 -6.10 -13.36
N MET A 27 -11.49 -7.35 -12.96
CA MET A 27 -11.60 -7.73 -11.55
C MET A 27 -10.31 -7.44 -10.78
N TYR A 28 -9.15 -7.73 -11.37
CA TYR A 28 -7.85 -7.45 -10.76
C TYR A 28 -7.62 -5.95 -10.56
N ALA A 29 -7.95 -5.13 -11.56
CA ALA A 29 -7.87 -3.68 -11.48
C ALA A 29 -8.80 -3.11 -10.40
N ASP A 30 -10.07 -3.53 -10.39
CA ASP A 30 -11.08 -3.09 -9.41
C ASP A 30 -10.68 -3.48 -7.98
N THR A 31 -10.17 -4.69 -7.80
CA THR A 31 -9.68 -5.20 -6.51
C THR A 31 -8.45 -4.42 -6.04
N LEU A 32 -7.50 -4.15 -6.94
CA LEU A 32 -6.32 -3.36 -6.63
C LEU A 32 -6.68 -1.91 -6.26
N ASP A 33 -7.67 -1.32 -6.93
CA ASP A 33 -8.14 0.03 -6.62
C ASP A 33 -8.85 0.08 -5.26
N SER A 34 -9.67 -0.92 -4.93
CA SER A 34 -10.24 -1.09 -3.60
C SER A 34 -9.16 -1.22 -2.52
N TYR A 35 -8.13 -2.03 -2.78
CA TYR A 35 -7.00 -2.15 -1.85
C TYR A 35 -6.18 -0.87 -1.76
N ARG A 36 -6.09 -0.06 -2.81
CA ARG A 36 -5.43 1.27 -2.75
C ARG A 36 -6.24 2.27 -1.93
N ALA A 37 -7.57 2.23 -2.03
CA ALA A 37 -8.45 3.09 -1.25
C ALA A 37 -8.35 2.79 0.26
N ASP A 38 -8.23 1.51 0.62
CA ASP A 38 -8.06 1.05 2.01
C ASP A 38 -6.60 1.01 2.49
N ALA A 39 -5.63 0.96 1.57
CA ALA A 39 -4.21 1.10 1.87
C ALA A 39 -3.87 2.57 2.18
N ARG A 40 -4.53 3.14 3.19
CA ARG A 40 -4.08 4.33 3.91
C ARG A 40 -2.78 4.01 4.63
N ILE A 41 -1.70 4.08 3.89
CA ILE A 41 -0.32 4.44 4.25
C ILE A 41 -0.09 4.57 5.78
N HIS A 42 0.10 3.44 6.45
CA HIS A 42 0.54 3.41 7.84
C HIS A 42 1.98 3.92 7.98
N ASP A 43 2.76 3.94 6.90
CA ASP A 43 4.11 4.46 6.86
C ASP A 43 4.17 5.97 7.19
N TYR A 44 3.16 6.74 6.78
CA TYR A 44 3.09 8.16 7.17
C TYR A 44 2.75 8.30 8.65
N LEU A 45 1.91 7.43 9.22
CA LEU A 45 1.60 7.47 10.65
C LEU A 45 2.85 7.22 11.50
N LEU A 46 3.72 6.29 11.09
CA LEU A 46 5.00 6.06 11.75
C LEU A 46 5.91 7.29 11.66
N LEU A 47 6.04 7.91 10.49
CA LEU A 47 6.83 9.14 10.31
C LEU A 47 6.26 10.32 11.13
N PHE A 48 4.94 10.47 11.17
CA PHE A 48 4.28 11.51 11.97
C PHE A 48 4.43 11.25 13.48
N ALA A 49 4.32 9.99 13.91
CA ALA A 49 4.56 9.59 15.30
C ALA A 49 6.02 9.85 15.71
N GLU A 50 6.98 9.45 14.89
CA GLU A 50 8.42 9.72 15.13
C GLU A 50 8.69 11.23 15.23
N ARG A 51 8.17 12.02 14.29
CA ARG A 51 8.34 13.47 14.27
C ARG A 51 7.75 14.13 15.51
N LYS A 52 6.55 13.70 15.94
CA LYS A 52 5.89 14.21 17.15
C LYS A 52 6.68 13.86 18.41
N VAL A 53 7.13 12.61 18.55
CA VAL A 53 7.93 12.15 19.70
C VAL A 53 9.23 12.94 19.82
N ARG A 54 9.97 13.13 18.72
CA ARG A 54 11.21 13.93 18.70
C ARG A 54 10.95 15.40 19.11
N ALA A 55 9.87 16.00 18.62
CA ALA A 55 9.50 17.38 18.96
C ALA A 55 9.17 17.53 20.46
N THR A 56 8.40 16.60 21.02
CA THR A 56 8.05 16.59 22.45
C THR A 56 9.29 16.41 23.33
N LEU A 57 10.19 15.49 22.99
CA LEU A 57 11.43 15.29 23.73
C LEU A 57 12.36 16.51 23.66
N ARG A 58 12.44 17.17 22.50
CA ARG A 58 13.25 18.38 22.31
C ARG A 58 12.67 19.58 23.08
N GLY A 59 11.35 19.77 23.08
CA GLY A 59 10.68 20.82 23.83
C GLY A 59 10.72 20.61 25.35
N GLY A 60 10.71 19.35 25.81
CA GLY A 60 10.88 19.01 27.23
C GLY A 60 12.30 19.24 27.76
N ASN A 61 13.30 19.20 26.89
CA ASN A 61 14.71 19.43 27.26
C ASN A 61 15.13 20.91 27.20
N SER A 62 14.27 21.81 26.72
CA SER A 62 14.52 23.27 26.73
C SER A 62 13.93 23.98 27.95
N ASN A 63 13.34 23.25 28.91
CA ASN A 63 12.90 23.82 30.19
C ASN A 63 13.66 23.24 31.39
N ARG A 64 14.90 22.79 31.17
CA ARG A 64 15.87 22.61 32.24
C ARG A 64 17.15 23.33 31.86
N HIS A 65 17.46 24.35 32.66
CA HIS A 65 18.58 25.29 32.64
C HIS A 65 18.33 26.60 31.88
#